data_AF-A0A4X1SIJ2-F1
#
_entry.id   AF-A0A4X1SIJ2-F1
#
_cell.length_a   1.000
_cell.length_b   1.000
_cell.length_c   1.000
_cell.angle_alpha   90.00
_cell.angle_beta   90.00
_cell.angle_gamma   90.00
#
_symmetry.space_group_name_H-M   'P 1'
#
loop_
_entity.id
_entity.type
_entity.pdbx_description
1 polymer ?
#
loop_
_entity_poly.entity_id
_entity_poly.type
_entity_poly.pdbx_seq_one_letter_code
_entity_poly.pdbx_strand_id
1 'polypeptide(L)'
;MVPGSPFLPLPTGPGFRGSQGPPGKMGPPGNIGETGPLGPKGQKGDPGDTSGVEAKLANLEGQIRILKSELDHVKKLQTFSLGKKSRKKLYVTNGEMMPFSKVKTLCAELQATVATPKNAEENKAIQDMAPDVAFLGITDEVTEGQFMYVTGGRMTYSNWKSNEPNDHGSGEDCVILQRDGLWNDISCSSSFLAVCEFPA
;
A
#
# COMPACT_ATOMS: atom_id res chain seq x y z
N MET A 1 -9.60 125.92 -18.36
CA MET A 1 -9.29 124.60 -17.75
C MET A 1 -7.86 124.74 -17.26
N VAL A 2 -7.56 124.80 -15.96
CA VAL A 2 -7.75 123.73 -14.97
C VAL A 2 -7.93 124.34 -13.57
N PRO A 3 -8.81 123.79 -12.71
CA PRO A 3 -9.04 124.24 -11.33
C PRO A 3 -8.20 123.45 -10.30
N GLY A 4 -8.18 123.95 -9.04
CA GLY A 4 -8.32 123.07 -7.88
C GLY A 4 -7.13 122.95 -6.92
N SER A 5 -7.11 123.84 -5.91
CA SER A 5 -7.24 123.57 -4.45
C SER A 5 -6.38 122.47 -3.76
N PRO A 6 -6.38 122.38 -2.41
CA PRO A 6 -5.27 122.82 -1.55
C PRO A 6 -4.68 121.66 -0.72
N PHE A 7 -3.54 121.86 -0.05
CA PHE A 7 -3.08 120.91 0.97
C PHE A 7 -2.67 121.61 2.28
N LEU A 8 -3.22 121.04 3.35
CA LEU A 8 -3.20 121.44 4.76
C LEU A 8 -1.82 121.25 5.43
N PRO A 9 -1.52 121.96 6.54
CA PRO A 9 -0.34 121.69 7.34
C PRO A 9 -0.55 120.53 8.36
N LEU A 10 0.50 119.70 8.49
CA LEU A 10 0.84 118.79 9.60
C LEU A 10 1.09 119.58 10.93
N PRO A 11 1.34 118.98 12.13
CA PRO A 11 1.65 117.57 12.46
C PRO A 11 1.03 117.01 13.77
N THR A 12 1.06 115.69 13.94
CA THR A 12 1.60 115.03 15.17
C THR A 12 1.99 113.60 14.80
N GLY A 13 3.29 113.35 14.68
CA GLY A 13 3.82 112.01 14.44
C GLY A 13 3.88 111.17 15.73
N PRO A 14 3.74 109.83 15.63
CA PRO A 14 3.79 108.93 16.77
C PRO A 14 5.22 108.76 17.29
N GLY A 15 5.39 108.77 18.62
CA GLY A 15 6.65 108.39 19.27
C GLY A 15 6.99 106.93 18.97
N PHE A 16 8.20 106.70 18.45
CA PHE A 16 8.72 105.39 18.07
C PHE A 16 8.79 104.44 19.29
N ARG A 17 8.08 103.31 19.20
CA ARG A 17 8.19 102.21 20.16
C ARG A 17 9.58 101.58 20.01
N GLY A 18 10.30 101.41 21.12
CA GLY A 18 11.66 100.85 21.13
C GLY A 18 11.76 99.50 20.43
N SER A 19 12.91 99.25 19.78
CA SER A 19 13.19 98.01 19.06
C SER A 19 12.96 96.79 19.95
N GLN A 20 12.15 95.85 19.47
CA GLN A 20 11.90 94.59 20.18
C GLN A 20 13.23 93.85 20.41
N GLY A 21 13.46 93.42 21.65
CA GLY A 21 14.66 92.66 22.03
C GLY A 21 14.78 91.35 21.24
N PRO A 22 15.98 90.73 21.19
CA PRO A 22 16.22 89.55 20.39
C PRO A 22 15.24 88.42 20.76
N PRO A 23 14.75 87.63 19.78
CA PRO A 23 13.86 86.52 20.05
C PRO A 23 14.45 85.58 21.12
N GLY A 24 13.63 85.21 22.10
CA GLY A 24 14.01 84.25 23.14
C GLY A 24 14.41 82.90 22.54
N LYS A 25 15.33 82.19 23.20
CA LYS A 25 15.84 80.88 22.74
C LYS A 25 14.67 79.91 22.51
N MET A 26 14.71 79.18 21.38
CA MET A 26 13.72 78.14 21.08
C MET A 26 13.67 77.13 22.22
N GLY A 27 12.46 76.83 22.70
CA GLY A 27 12.25 75.86 23.77
C GLY A 27 12.67 74.45 23.36
N PRO A 28 12.91 73.54 24.33
CA PRO A 28 13.30 72.16 24.02
C PRO A 28 12.23 71.46 23.17
N PRO A 29 12.63 70.51 22.29
CA PRO A 29 11.68 69.70 21.53
C PRO A 29 10.68 69.01 22.45
N GLY A 30 9.39 69.03 22.08
CA GLY A 30 8.33 68.37 22.83
C GLY A 30 8.54 66.85 22.89
N ASN A 31 8.08 66.22 23.96
CA ASN A 31 8.20 64.78 24.16
C ASN A 31 7.52 64.02 23.01
N ILE A 32 8.15 62.93 22.54
CA ILE A 32 7.58 62.03 21.53
C ILE A 32 6.23 61.52 22.04
N GLY A 33 5.18 61.66 21.23
CA GLY A 33 3.82 61.25 21.60
C GLY A 33 3.72 59.75 21.86
N GLU A 34 2.84 59.36 22.77
CA GLU A 34 2.66 57.96 23.16
C GLU A 34 2.33 57.07 21.95
N THR A 35 2.91 55.87 21.93
CA THR A 35 2.64 54.89 20.87
C THR A 35 1.15 54.56 20.86
N GLY A 36 0.52 54.65 19.68
CA GLY A 36 -0.91 54.39 19.53
C GLY A 36 -1.31 52.99 20.02
N PRO A 37 -2.56 52.80 20.45
CA PRO A 37 -3.00 51.53 21.03
C PRO A 37 -2.86 50.39 20.01
N LEU A 38 -2.40 49.23 20.49
CA LEU A 38 -2.31 48.01 19.69
C LEU A 38 -3.70 47.71 19.09
N GLY A 39 -3.74 47.52 17.77
CA GLY A 39 -4.99 47.21 17.06
C GLY A 39 -5.68 45.96 17.62
N PRO A 40 -7.01 45.86 17.52
CA PRO A 40 -7.74 44.74 18.07
C PRO A 40 -7.25 43.43 17.45
N LYS A 41 -7.02 42.42 18.31
CA LYS A 41 -6.65 41.07 17.86
C LYS A 41 -7.77 40.54 16.96
N GLY A 42 -7.39 40.05 15.77
CA GLY A 42 -8.35 39.48 14.81
C GLY A 42 -9.16 38.34 15.42
N GLN A 43 -10.39 38.15 14.91
CA GLN A 43 -11.27 37.09 15.40
C GLN A 43 -10.65 35.71 15.16
N LYS A 44 -10.82 34.80 16.13
CA LYS A 44 -10.41 33.41 16.00
C LYS A 44 -11.26 32.76 14.90
N GLY A 45 -10.64 32.11 13.93
CA GLY A 45 -11.35 31.38 12.88
C GLY A 45 -12.22 30.25 13.44
N ASP A 46 -13.26 29.89 12.69
CA ASP A 46 -14.21 28.86 13.10
C ASP A 46 -13.55 27.48 13.21
N PRO A 47 -14.00 26.62 14.15
CA PRO A 47 -13.60 25.21 14.18
C PRO A 47 -13.97 24.52 12.86
N GLY A 48 -13.07 23.73 12.28
CA GLY A 48 -13.35 23.00 11.05
C GLY A 48 -14.49 21.99 11.21
N ASP A 49 -15.44 21.99 10.27
CA ASP A 49 -16.57 21.05 10.25
C ASP A 49 -16.13 19.67 9.72
N THR A 50 -15.98 18.70 10.62
CA THR A 50 -15.61 17.32 10.29
C THR A 50 -16.81 16.42 10.02
N SER A 51 -18.04 16.89 10.22
CA SER A 51 -19.25 16.07 10.15
C SER A 51 -19.44 15.41 8.77
N GLY A 52 -19.13 16.14 7.70
CA GLY A 52 -19.17 15.63 6.33
C GLY A 52 -18.09 14.59 6.02
N VAL A 53 -16.96 14.62 6.74
CA VAL A 53 -15.87 13.64 6.61
C VAL A 53 -16.22 12.37 7.40
N GLU A 54 -16.77 12.52 8.60
CA GLU A 54 -17.21 11.41 9.46
C GLU A 54 -18.34 10.61 8.80
N ALA A 55 -19.31 11.28 8.18
CA ALA A 55 -20.39 10.61 7.45
C ALA A 55 -19.86 9.81 6.24
N LYS A 56 -18.89 10.36 5.51
CA LYS A 56 -18.24 9.66 4.39
C LYS A 56 -17.43 8.45 4.86
N LEU A 57 -16.73 8.57 5.98
CA LEU A 57 -15.96 7.48 6.57
C LEU A 57 -16.88 6.32 6.97
N ALA A 58 -17.98 6.61 7.67
CA ALA A 58 -18.97 5.60 8.06
C ALA A 58 -19.58 4.89 6.84
N ASN A 59 -19.85 5.63 5.76
CA ASN A 59 -20.33 5.04 4.51
C ASN A 59 -19.28 4.12 3.86
N LEU A 60 -18.02 4.55 3.77
CA LEU A 60 -16.93 3.74 3.20
C LEU A 60 -16.68 2.48 4.03
N GLU A 61 -16.70 2.59 5.36
CA GLU A 61 -16.61 1.42 6.24
C GLU A 61 -17.76 0.44 6.01
N GLY A 62 -18.98 0.95 5.80
CA GLY A 62 -20.14 0.15 5.40
C GLY A 62 -19.90 -0.60 4.09
N GLN A 63 -19.43 0.09 3.06
CA GLN A 63 -19.11 -0.51 1.76
C GLN A 63 -18.00 -1.58 1.87
N ILE A 64 -16.96 -1.34 2.67
CA ILE A 64 -15.88 -2.32 2.91
C ILE A 64 -16.44 -3.58 3.59
N ARG A 65 -17.32 -3.44 4.58
CA ARG A 65 -17.96 -4.59 5.23
C ARG A 65 -18.79 -5.42 4.25
N ILE A 66 -19.56 -4.76 3.39
CA ILE A 66 -20.36 -5.42 2.36
C ILE A 66 -19.46 -6.14 1.34
N LEU A 67 -18.45 -5.46 0.80
CA LEU A 67 -17.53 -6.06 -0.18
C LEU A 67 -16.78 -7.26 0.40
N LYS A 68 -16.38 -7.22 1.68
CA LYS A 68 -15.79 -8.39 2.36
C LYS A 68 -16.76 -9.57 2.44
N SER A 69 -18.01 -9.31 2.77
CA SER A 69 -19.05 -10.35 2.84
C SER A 69 -19.37 -10.97 1.47
N GLU A 70 -19.44 -10.16 0.42
CA GLU A 70 -19.62 -10.63 -0.96
C GLU A 70 -18.40 -11.44 -1.43
N LEU A 71 -17.18 -10.97 -1.13
CA LEU A 71 -15.95 -11.70 -1.45
C LEU A 71 -15.91 -13.06 -0.75
N ASP A 72 -16.33 -13.14 0.52
CA ASP A 72 -16.39 -14.41 1.25
C ASP A 72 -17.40 -15.37 0.64
N HIS A 73 -18.54 -14.88 0.14
CA HIS A 73 -19.50 -15.71 -0.60
C HIS A 73 -18.92 -16.21 -1.93
N VAL A 74 -18.29 -15.32 -2.71
CA VAL A 74 -17.65 -15.69 -3.97
C VAL A 74 -16.52 -16.71 -3.73
N LYS A 75 -15.69 -16.53 -2.71
CA LYS A 75 -14.64 -17.50 -2.33
C LYS A 75 -15.22 -18.85 -1.95
N LYS A 76 -16.33 -18.89 -1.19
CA LYS A 76 -17.03 -20.14 -0.85
C LYS A 76 -17.56 -20.84 -2.10
N LEU A 77 -18.17 -20.10 -3.03
CA LEU A 77 -18.64 -20.65 -4.30
C LEU A 77 -17.49 -21.15 -5.17
N GLN A 78 -16.42 -20.37 -5.32
CA GLN A 78 -15.24 -20.76 -6.08
C GLN A 78 -14.57 -22.00 -5.48
N THR A 79 -14.47 -22.08 -4.16
CA THR A 79 -13.97 -23.27 -3.45
C THR A 79 -14.87 -24.48 -3.71
N PHE A 80 -16.19 -24.30 -3.69
CA PHE A 80 -17.16 -25.36 -3.98
C PHE A 80 -17.07 -25.85 -5.44
N SER A 81 -16.83 -24.95 -6.40
CA SER A 81 -16.82 -25.30 -7.83
C SER A 81 -15.48 -25.81 -8.35
N LEU A 82 -14.35 -25.30 -7.84
CA LEU A 82 -13.04 -25.49 -8.51
C LEU A 82 -11.98 -26.20 -7.67
N GLY A 83 -12.19 -26.38 -6.36
CA GLY A 83 -11.10 -26.82 -5.50
C GLY A 83 -11.46 -27.98 -4.59
N LYS A 84 -10.43 -28.75 -4.25
CA LYS A 84 -10.52 -29.73 -3.17
C LYS A 84 -9.89 -29.16 -1.91
N LYS A 85 -10.65 -29.15 -0.82
CA LYS A 85 -10.19 -28.67 0.48
C LYS A 85 -9.68 -29.85 1.33
N SER A 86 -8.50 -29.70 1.93
CA SER A 86 -8.06 -30.51 3.07
C SER A 86 -7.68 -29.58 4.21
N ARG A 87 -8.39 -29.69 5.33
CA ARG A 87 -8.29 -28.81 6.51
C ARG A 87 -8.19 -27.32 6.16
N LYS A 88 -6.95 -26.80 6.11
CA LYS A 88 -6.57 -25.39 5.92
C LYS A 88 -5.85 -25.12 4.59
N LYS A 89 -6.00 -26.00 3.60
CA LYS A 89 -5.43 -25.81 2.26
C LYS A 89 -6.49 -26.03 1.19
N LEU A 90 -6.39 -25.24 0.13
CA LEU A 90 -7.19 -25.38 -1.08
C LEU A 90 -6.26 -25.77 -2.23
N TYR A 91 -6.57 -26.88 -2.90
CA TYR A 91 -5.86 -27.33 -4.09
C TYR A 91 -6.69 -27.03 -5.33
N VAL A 92 -6.06 -26.46 -6.35
CA VAL A 92 -6.70 -26.09 -7.62
C VAL A 92 -5.78 -26.47 -8.77
N THR A 93 -6.38 -26.94 -9.87
CA THR A 93 -5.70 -27.17 -11.14
C THR A 93 -6.51 -26.54 -12.27
N ASN A 94 -5.84 -26.10 -13.33
CA ASN A 94 -6.47 -25.66 -14.58
C ASN A 94 -6.51 -26.77 -15.65
N GLY A 95 -6.04 -27.98 -15.34
CA GLY A 95 -6.01 -29.10 -16.28
C GLY A 95 -4.82 -29.09 -17.24
N GLU A 96 -3.94 -28.09 -17.18
CA GLU A 96 -2.83 -27.96 -18.13
C GLU A 96 -1.58 -28.70 -17.66
N MET A 97 -0.91 -29.35 -18.62
CA MET A 97 0.40 -29.96 -18.43
C MET A 97 1.50 -29.01 -18.91
N MET A 98 2.50 -28.76 -18.07
CA MET A 98 3.58 -27.83 -18.38
C MET A 98 4.86 -28.21 -17.61
N PRO A 99 6.04 -27.73 -18.05
CA PRO A 99 7.30 -27.94 -17.32
C PRO A 99 7.26 -27.35 -15.91
N PHE A 100 8.06 -27.91 -14.99
CA PHE A 100 8.01 -27.53 -13.58
C PHE A 100 8.25 -26.03 -13.33
N SER A 101 9.14 -25.41 -14.11
CA SER A 101 9.40 -23.97 -14.06
C SER A 101 8.13 -23.14 -14.33
N LYS A 102 7.29 -23.57 -15.28
CA LYS A 102 6.01 -22.90 -15.57
C LYS A 102 4.98 -23.14 -14.48
N VAL A 103 4.95 -24.34 -13.88
CA VAL A 103 4.08 -24.61 -12.72
C VAL A 103 4.43 -23.69 -11.55
N LYS A 104 5.73 -23.54 -11.23
CA LYS A 104 6.22 -22.60 -10.20
C LYS A 104 5.72 -21.18 -10.48
N THR A 105 5.89 -20.69 -11.71
CA THR A 105 5.44 -19.35 -12.10
C THR A 105 3.92 -19.19 -12.02
N LEU A 106 3.16 -20.14 -12.56
CA LEU A 106 1.69 -20.11 -12.54
C LEU A 106 1.15 -20.02 -11.11
N CYS A 107 1.65 -20.86 -10.21
CA CYS A 107 1.20 -20.82 -8.83
C CYS A 107 1.62 -19.52 -8.13
N ALA A 108 2.83 -19.01 -8.40
CA ALA A 108 3.29 -17.74 -7.84
C ALA A 108 2.46 -16.53 -8.32
N GLU A 109 2.06 -16.50 -9.60
CA GLU A 109 1.16 -15.47 -10.16
C GLU A 109 -0.19 -15.45 -9.47
N LEU A 110 -0.66 -16.61 -9.02
CA LEU A 110 -1.89 -16.77 -8.24
C LEU A 110 -1.71 -16.50 -6.74
N GLN A 111 -0.53 -16.05 -6.30
CA GLN A 111 -0.16 -15.90 -4.87
C GLN A 111 -0.30 -17.23 -4.09
N ALA A 112 -0.07 -18.33 -4.79
CA ALA A 112 -0.10 -19.69 -4.30
C ALA A 112 1.30 -20.32 -4.38
N THR A 113 1.39 -21.60 -4.02
CA THR A 113 2.62 -22.39 -4.19
C THR A 113 2.29 -23.69 -4.90
N VAL A 114 3.28 -24.38 -5.45
CA VAL A 114 3.05 -25.71 -6.04
C VAL A 114 2.60 -26.67 -4.93
N ALA A 115 1.60 -27.50 -5.23
CA ALA A 115 1.01 -28.40 -4.24
C ALA A 115 2.07 -29.28 -3.55
N THR A 116 2.09 -29.25 -2.22
CA THR A 116 3.18 -29.85 -1.44
C THR A 116 2.60 -30.63 -0.26
N PRO A 117 2.41 -31.96 -0.39
CA PRO A 117 1.81 -32.77 0.66
C PRO A 117 2.75 -32.88 1.87
N LYS A 118 2.26 -32.45 3.04
CA LYS A 118 2.99 -32.58 4.32
C LYS A 118 2.52 -33.76 5.17
N ASN A 119 1.54 -34.52 4.68
CA ASN A 119 0.97 -35.71 5.32
C ASN A 119 0.13 -36.51 4.31
N ALA A 120 -0.31 -37.70 4.70
CA ALA A 120 -1.12 -38.59 3.85
C ALA A 120 -2.50 -38.00 3.46
N GLU A 121 -3.12 -37.20 4.33
CA GLU A 121 -4.40 -36.55 4.04
C GLU A 121 -4.25 -35.53 2.91
N GLU A 122 -3.20 -34.71 2.96
CA GLU A 122 -2.86 -33.75 1.91
C GLU A 122 -2.47 -34.46 0.61
N ASN A 123 -1.70 -35.55 0.68
CA ASN A 123 -1.36 -36.35 -0.50
C ASN A 123 -2.61 -36.85 -1.22
N LYS A 124 -3.58 -37.39 -0.46
CA LYS A 124 -4.85 -37.86 -1.00
C LYS A 124 -5.69 -36.71 -1.58
N ALA A 125 -5.67 -35.54 -0.94
CA ALA A 125 -6.39 -34.38 -1.44
C ALA A 125 -5.84 -33.86 -2.77
N ILE A 126 -4.51 -33.85 -2.94
CA ILE A 126 -3.86 -33.50 -4.20
C ILE A 126 -4.16 -34.57 -5.26
N GLN A 127 -4.03 -35.86 -4.92
CA GLN A 127 -4.36 -36.98 -5.81
C GLN A 127 -5.78 -36.87 -6.35
N ASP A 128 -6.75 -36.57 -5.48
CA ASP A 128 -8.14 -36.45 -5.90
C ASP A 128 -8.45 -35.17 -6.67
N MET A 129 -7.59 -34.15 -6.58
CA MET A 129 -7.71 -32.94 -7.38
C MET A 129 -7.06 -33.09 -8.76
N ALA A 130 -6.02 -33.93 -8.86
CA ALA A 130 -5.26 -34.16 -10.06
C ALA A 130 -5.86 -35.34 -10.87
N PRO A 131 -6.56 -35.09 -12.00
CA PRO A 131 -7.06 -36.18 -12.86
C PRO A 131 -5.95 -37.01 -13.52
N ASP A 132 -4.71 -36.52 -13.51
CA ASP A 132 -3.53 -37.17 -14.07
C ASP A 132 -2.28 -36.87 -13.22
N VAL A 133 -1.13 -37.38 -13.64
CA VAL A 133 0.16 -37.17 -12.98
C VAL A 133 0.47 -35.68 -12.85
N ALA A 134 0.80 -35.25 -11.64
CA ALA A 134 0.99 -33.85 -11.28
C ALA A 134 2.35 -33.60 -10.64
N PHE A 135 2.92 -32.43 -10.87
CA PHE A 135 4.11 -32.01 -10.13
C PHE A 135 3.80 -31.73 -8.65
N LEU A 136 4.77 -32.04 -7.79
CA LEU A 136 4.79 -31.64 -6.39
C LEU A 136 5.81 -30.51 -6.19
N GLY A 137 5.57 -29.64 -5.21
CA GLY A 137 6.49 -28.56 -4.83
C GLY A 137 7.72 -29.04 -4.07
N ILE A 138 8.38 -30.06 -4.59
CA ILE A 138 9.53 -30.75 -3.98
C ILE A 138 10.59 -30.94 -5.07
N THR A 139 11.83 -30.54 -4.76
CA THR A 139 12.99 -30.75 -5.64
C THR A 139 14.25 -31.00 -4.83
N ASP A 140 15.25 -31.60 -5.46
CA ASP A 140 16.63 -31.70 -4.96
C ASP A 140 17.65 -30.99 -5.88
N GLU A 141 17.17 -30.10 -6.77
CA GLU A 141 17.95 -29.19 -7.65
C GLU A 141 19.16 -28.50 -6.94
N VAL A 142 19.08 -28.31 -5.62
CA VAL A 142 20.14 -27.65 -4.82
C VAL A 142 21.21 -28.64 -4.36
N THR A 143 20.82 -29.87 -4.01
CA THR A 143 21.72 -30.89 -3.46
C THR A 143 21.13 -32.26 -3.76
N GLU A 144 21.74 -32.94 -4.72
CA GLU A 144 21.35 -34.28 -5.18
C GLU A 144 21.07 -35.24 -4.03
N GLY A 145 19.92 -35.92 -4.09
CA GLY A 145 19.43 -36.84 -3.07
C GLY A 145 18.90 -36.17 -1.79
N GLN A 146 18.91 -34.84 -1.71
CA GLN A 146 18.30 -34.07 -0.61
C GLN A 146 17.10 -33.27 -1.09
N PHE A 147 15.96 -33.94 -1.15
CA PHE A 147 14.70 -33.32 -1.52
C PHE A 147 14.19 -32.32 -0.47
N MET A 148 13.84 -31.13 -0.95
CA MET A 148 13.44 -29.97 -0.16
C MET A 148 12.14 -29.40 -0.71
N TYR A 149 11.37 -28.72 0.14
CA TYR A 149 10.22 -27.97 -0.33
C TYR A 149 10.67 -26.74 -1.13
N VAL A 150 9.99 -26.43 -2.23
CA VAL A 150 10.27 -25.19 -3.00
C VAL A 150 9.98 -23.91 -2.19
N THR A 151 9.18 -24.03 -1.12
CA THR A 151 8.92 -22.97 -0.14
C THR A 151 9.99 -22.87 0.95
N GLY A 152 10.99 -23.74 0.90
CA GLY A 152 12.05 -23.86 1.89
C GLY A 152 11.73 -24.89 2.99
N GLY A 153 12.81 -25.41 3.59
CA GLY A 153 12.74 -26.41 4.65
C GLY A 153 12.82 -27.85 4.14
N ARG A 154 13.19 -28.75 5.06
CA ARG A 154 13.31 -30.18 4.80
C ARG A 154 11.94 -30.84 4.73
N MET A 155 11.83 -31.88 3.91
CA MET A 155 10.64 -32.70 3.85
C MET A 155 10.31 -33.35 5.19
N THR A 156 9.03 -33.33 5.54
CA THR A 156 8.51 -34.01 6.75
C THR A 156 7.66 -35.23 6.43
N TYR A 157 7.37 -35.46 5.15
CA TYR A 157 6.54 -36.54 4.65
C TYR A 157 7.00 -36.93 3.25
N SER A 158 6.94 -38.22 2.95
CA SER A 158 7.24 -38.79 1.64
C SER A 158 6.33 -39.97 1.35
N ASN A 159 6.01 -40.20 0.07
CA ASN A 159 5.25 -41.37 -0.36
C ASN A 159 5.85 -41.98 -1.64
N TRP A 160 7.17 -42.15 -1.65
CA TRP A 160 7.92 -42.70 -2.78
C TRP A 160 7.39 -44.06 -3.20
N LYS A 161 7.35 -44.27 -4.52
CA LYS A 161 7.16 -45.60 -5.09
C LYS A 161 8.37 -46.47 -4.75
N SER A 162 8.18 -47.79 -4.77
CA SER A 162 9.30 -48.72 -4.54
C SER A 162 10.44 -48.44 -5.51
N ASN A 163 11.65 -48.32 -4.97
CA ASN A 163 12.89 -47.98 -5.67
C ASN A 163 13.05 -46.51 -6.10
N GLU A 164 12.15 -45.62 -5.69
CA GLU A 164 12.30 -44.16 -5.90
C GLU A 164 12.75 -43.45 -4.62
N PRO A 165 13.42 -42.28 -4.73
CA PRO A 165 13.94 -41.68 -5.96
C PRO A 165 15.19 -42.42 -6.50
N ASN A 166 15.39 -42.44 -7.81
CA ASN A 166 16.44 -43.23 -8.46
C ASN A 166 17.40 -42.44 -9.38
N ASP A 167 17.15 -41.14 -9.57
CA ASP A 167 17.90 -40.24 -10.44
C ASP A 167 18.13 -40.81 -11.86
N HIS A 168 17.06 -41.27 -12.51
CA HIS A 168 17.22 -42.04 -13.74
C HIS A 168 17.74 -41.19 -14.92
N GLY A 169 18.83 -41.66 -15.54
CA GLY A 169 19.33 -41.13 -16.80
C GLY A 169 20.27 -39.95 -16.61
N SER A 170 19.79 -38.73 -16.84
CA SER A 170 20.62 -37.51 -16.90
C SER A 170 20.30 -36.47 -15.82
N GLY A 171 19.67 -36.87 -14.71
CA GLY A 171 19.19 -35.95 -13.66
C GLY A 171 17.66 -35.90 -13.58
N GLU A 172 17.10 -36.29 -12.44
CA GLU A 172 15.67 -36.24 -12.14
C GLU A 172 15.32 -35.38 -10.91
N ASP A 173 15.56 -34.07 -11.00
CA ASP A 173 15.52 -33.22 -9.81
C ASP A 173 14.09 -32.83 -9.31
N CYS A 174 13.03 -33.25 -10.00
CA CYS A 174 11.64 -32.84 -9.71
C CYS A 174 10.75 -34.00 -9.32
N VAL A 175 9.79 -33.77 -8.42
CA VAL A 175 8.90 -34.84 -7.95
C VAL A 175 7.52 -34.75 -8.59
N ILE A 176 7.00 -35.90 -9.01
CA ILE A 176 5.62 -36.07 -9.47
C ILE A 176 4.82 -37.00 -8.56
N LEU A 177 3.53 -36.71 -8.43
CA LEU A 177 2.50 -37.57 -7.86
C LEU A 177 1.87 -38.41 -8.98
N GLN A 178 2.03 -39.73 -8.90
CA GLN A 178 1.40 -40.67 -9.82
C GLN A 178 -0.08 -40.86 -9.49
N ARG A 179 -0.85 -41.43 -10.43
CA ARG A 179 -2.31 -41.67 -10.29
C ARG A 179 -2.67 -42.56 -9.10
N ASP A 180 -1.77 -43.46 -8.70
CA ASP A 180 -1.91 -44.32 -7.52
C ASP A 180 -1.57 -43.60 -6.20
N GLY A 181 -1.07 -42.36 -6.27
CA GLY A 181 -0.73 -41.52 -5.13
C GLY A 181 0.72 -41.68 -4.66
N LEU A 182 1.51 -42.54 -5.32
CA LEU A 182 2.94 -42.72 -5.05
C LEU A 182 3.79 -41.71 -5.84
N TRP A 183 5.02 -41.48 -5.39
CA TRP A 183 5.89 -40.46 -5.96
C TRP A 183 7.00 -41.05 -6.82
N ASN A 184 7.35 -40.31 -7.88
CA ASN A 184 8.54 -40.49 -8.71
C ASN A 184 9.33 -39.20 -8.69
N ASP A 185 10.65 -39.28 -8.67
CA ASP A 185 11.50 -38.26 -9.24
C ASP A 185 11.41 -38.30 -10.78
N ILE A 186 11.56 -37.17 -11.44
CA ILE A 186 11.47 -37.03 -12.89
C ILE A 186 12.25 -35.78 -13.33
N SER A 187 12.69 -35.76 -14.59
CA SER A 187 13.21 -34.54 -15.19
C SER A 187 12.22 -33.37 -15.09
N CYS A 188 12.66 -32.26 -14.51
CA CYS A 188 11.91 -31.01 -14.41
C CYS A 188 11.46 -30.41 -15.76
N SER A 189 12.10 -30.82 -16.86
CA SER A 189 11.75 -30.38 -18.21
C SER A 189 10.52 -31.08 -18.80
N SER A 190 10.14 -32.22 -18.23
CA SER A 190 8.93 -32.96 -18.61
C SER A 190 7.67 -32.17 -18.28
N SER A 191 6.58 -32.40 -19.03
CA SER A 191 5.32 -31.69 -18.82
C SER A 191 4.33 -32.56 -18.05
N PHE A 192 3.92 -32.09 -16.87
CA PHE A 192 2.92 -32.72 -16.01
C PHE A 192 1.93 -31.70 -15.50
N LEU A 193 0.83 -32.18 -14.91
CA LEU A 193 -0.27 -31.33 -14.48
C LEU A 193 0.18 -30.30 -13.44
N ALA A 194 -0.26 -29.06 -13.61
CA ALA A 194 -0.10 -28.00 -12.62
C ALA A 194 -1.18 -28.10 -11.54
N VAL A 195 -0.76 -28.26 -10.28
CA VAL A 195 -1.65 -28.16 -9.11
C VAL A 195 -1.05 -27.13 -8.15
N CYS A 196 -1.83 -26.11 -7.83
CA CYS A 196 -1.44 -25.07 -6.88
C CYS A 196 -2.13 -25.28 -5.53
N GLU A 197 -1.40 -25.06 -4.44
CA GLU A 197 -1.94 -24.99 -3.08
C GLU A 197 -2.02 -23.54 -2.59
N PHE A 198 -3.18 -23.18 -2.05
CA PHE A 198 -3.43 -21.90 -1.39
C PHE A 198 -3.58 -22.15 0.13
N PRO A 199 -3.04 -21.26 0.97
CA PRO A 199 -3.40 -21.24 2.38
C PRO A 199 -4.88 -20.88 2.52
N ALA A 200 -5.64 -21.66 3.29
CA ALA A 200 -7.06 -21.40 3.57
C ALA A 200 -7.28 -20.71 4.92
#